data_AF-A0A2V7GIY8-F1
#
_entry.id   AF-A0A2V7GIY8-F1
#
_cell.length_a   1.000
_cell.length_b   1.000
_cell.length_c   1.000
_cell.angle_alpha   90.00
_cell.angle_beta   90.00
_cell.angle_gamma   90.00
#
_symmetry.space_group_name_H-M   'P 1'
#
loop_
_entity.id
_entity.type
_entity.pdbx_description
1 polymer ?
#
loop_
_entity_poly.entity_id
_entity_poly.type
_entity_poly.pdbx_seq_one_letter_code
_entity_poly.pdbx_strand_id
1 'polypeptide(L)'
;MTTRAEIIGPLGATRAWLPLPLMPDTDYQKSLGQTWTGNAAGARVLREEKYGAGIFYAEWTAGEAAPVIEVTARFATRDRAADFKQPGGAPPEDKAVLTKYLGGTHYIPTDGVVAKTSREITKGLSTDLDKARAIYEWIVDNTFRDPKVRGCGLGNIRAMLETGNLGGKCADL
;
A
#
# COMPACT_ATOMS: atom_id res chain seq x y z
N MET A 1 -17.22 -1.80 1.64
CA MET A 1 -16.36 -0.73 2.20
C MET A 1 -16.96 0.61 1.81
N THR A 2 -17.02 1.56 2.75
CA THR A 2 -17.48 2.93 2.48
C THR A 2 -16.41 3.90 2.95
N THR A 3 -16.01 4.80 2.07
CA THR A 3 -15.02 5.84 2.34
C THR A 3 -15.66 7.20 2.10
N ARG A 4 -15.62 8.06 3.09
CA ARG A 4 -16.17 9.41 3.02
C ARG A 4 -15.07 10.44 3.23
N ALA A 5 -15.03 11.44 2.37
CA ALA A 5 -14.13 12.58 2.48
C ALA A 5 -14.93 13.87 2.55
N GLU A 6 -14.70 14.64 3.62
CA GLU A 6 -15.13 16.01 3.79
C GLU A 6 -13.89 16.89 3.79
N ILE A 7 -13.85 17.89 2.91
CA ILE A 7 -12.68 18.76 2.77
C ILE A 7 -12.95 20.04 3.55
N ILE A 8 -12.17 20.23 4.62
CA ILE A 8 -12.29 21.38 5.50
C ILE A 8 -11.41 22.51 4.98
N GLY A 9 -11.96 23.72 4.89
CA GLY A 9 -11.25 24.91 4.43
C GLY A 9 -10.80 24.84 2.96
N PRO A 10 -11.69 24.53 2.01
CA PRO A 10 -11.33 24.46 0.60
C PRO A 10 -10.89 25.84 0.07
N LEU A 11 -9.81 25.84 -0.72
CA LEU A 11 -9.29 27.04 -1.37
C LEU A 11 -9.20 26.80 -2.88
N GLY A 12 -9.97 27.57 -3.65
CA GLY A 12 -10.03 27.41 -5.10
C GLY A 12 -10.64 26.07 -5.52
N ALA A 13 -10.24 25.59 -6.70
CA ALA A 13 -10.67 24.29 -7.20
C ALA A 13 -10.10 23.17 -6.30
N THR A 14 -10.99 22.31 -5.80
CA THR A 14 -10.65 21.29 -4.83
C THR A 14 -10.72 19.91 -5.47
N ARG A 15 -9.84 18.99 -5.06
CA ARG A 15 -9.74 17.63 -5.61
C ARG A 15 -9.49 16.60 -4.51
N ALA A 16 -10.02 15.40 -4.69
CA ALA A 16 -9.78 14.26 -3.81
C ALA A 16 -9.41 13.01 -4.62
N TRP A 17 -8.54 12.18 -4.02
CA TRP A 17 -8.16 10.86 -4.52
C TRP A 17 -8.42 9.85 -3.41
N LEU A 18 -9.41 9.00 -3.59
CA LEU A 18 -9.78 7.96 -2.62
C LEU A 18 -9.32 6.59 -3.13
N PRO A 19 -8.68 5.76 -2.29
CA PRO A 19 -8.26 4.45 -2.71
C PRO A 19 -9.47 3.57 -3.01
N LEU A 20 -9.41 2.84 -4.12
CA LEU A 20 -10.34 1.76 -4.41
C LEU A 20 -9.69 0.41 -4.10
N PRO A 21 -10.48 -0.62 -3.78
CA PRO A 21 -9.99 -1.99 -3.75
C PRO A 21 -9.35 -2.38 -5.09
N LEU A 22 -8.55 -3.45 -5.09
CA LEU A 22 -7.99 -4.04 -6.31
C LEU A 22 -9.06 -4.13 -7.40
N MET A 23 -8.81 -3.44 -8.52
CA MET A 23 -9.74 -3.34 -9.64
C MET A 23 -9.73 -4.58 -10.55
N PRO A 24 -8.57 -5.17 -10.90
CA PRO A 24 -8.56 -6.44 -11.62
C PRO A 24 -9.12 -7.56 -10.74
N ASP A 25 -9.99 -8.39 -11.33
CA ASP A 25 -10.40 -9.63 -10.68
C ASP A 25 -9.20 -10.58 -10.54
N THR A 26 -9.13 -11.19 -9.38
CA THR A 26 -8.18 -12.25 -9.04
C THR A 26 -8.95 -13.44 -8.49
N ASP A 27 -8.24 -14.52 -8.23
CA ASP A 27 -8.75 -15.70 -7.54
C ASP A 27 -8.98 -15.48 -6.02
N TYR A 28 -8.53 -14.36 -5.45
CA TYR A 28 -8.75 -14.01 -4.04
C TYR A 28 -9.54 -12.72 -3.81
N GLN A 29 -9.73 -11.88 -4.83
CA GLN A 29 -10.55 -10.69 -4.75
C GLN A 29 -11.27 -10.44 -6.08
N LYS A 30 -12.58 -10.19 -6.00
CA LYS A 30 -13.40 -9.80 -7.15
C LYS A 30 -14.15 -8.51 -6.88
N SER A 31 -14.16 -7.61 -7.87
CA SER A 31 -14.94 -6.38 -7.77
C SER A 31 -16.43 -6.67 -8.00
N LEU A 32 -17.29 -6.13 -7.13
CA LEU A 32 -18.75 -6.21 -7.26
C LEU A 32 -19.35 -4.83 -7.59
N GLY A 33 -18.52 -3.91 -8.06
CA GLY A 33 -18.90 -2.55 -8.43
C GLY A 33 -18.77 -1.54 -7.28
N GLN A 34 -19.00 -0.29 -7.65
CA GLN A 34 -18.87 0.85 -6.76
C GLN A 34 -19.91 1.91 -7.11
N THR A 35 -20.39 2.61 -6.09
CA THR A 35 -21.29 3.75 -6.21
C THR A 35 -20.71 4.92 -5.44
N TRP A 36 -21.16 6.12 -5.76
CA TRP A 36 -20.77 7.32 -5.02
C TRP A 36 -21.93 8.30 -4.90
N THR A 37 -21.87 9.13 -3.86
CA THR A 37 -22.77 10.25 -3.61
C THR A 37 -21.95 11.45 -3.14
N GLY A 38 -22.45 12.66 -3.34
CA GLY A 38 -21.74 13.88 -2.96
C GLY A 38 -22.11 15.07 -3.84
N ASN A 39 -21.39 16.17 -3.67
CA ASN A 39 -21.55 17.41 -4.43
C ASN A 39 -20.39 17.66 -5.41
N ALA A 40 -19.63 16.63 -5.77
CA ALA A 40 -18.55 16.75 -6.75
C ALA A 40 -19.09 17.21 -8.11
N ALA A 41 -18.42 18.19 -8.72
CA ALA A 41 -18.73 18.67 -10.06
C ALA A 41 -18.30 17.66 -11.13
N GLY A 42 -17.25 16.89 -10.85
CA GLY A 42 -16.78 15.80 -11.69
C GLY A 42 -16.23 14.66 -10.86
N ALA A 43 -16.48 13.43 -11.28
CA ALA A 43 -15.92 12.24 -10.65
C ALA A 43 -15.62 11.16 -11.68
N ARG A 44 -14.50 10.45 -11.50
CA ARG A 44 -14.08 9.36 -12.38
C ARG A 44 -13.14 8.40 -11.67
N VAL A 45 -13.03 7.18 -12.20
CA VAL A 45 -12.03 6.22 -11.75
C VAL A 45 -10.75 6.44 -12.55
N LEU A 46 -9.64 6.53 -11.84
CA LEU A 46 -8.29 6.54 -12.38
C LEU A 46 -7.63 5.20 -12.08
N ARG A 47 -6.68 4.83 -12.94
CA ARG A 47 -5.78 3.71 -12.71
C ARG A 47 -4.35 4.22 -12.86
N GLU A 48 -3.55 4.04 -11.82
CA GLU A 48 -2.13 4.36 -11.87
C GLU A 48 -1.42 3.37 -12.80
N GLU A 49 -0.56 3.87 -13.69
CA GLU A 49 -0.04 3.08 -14.82
C GLU A 49 0.96 2.01 -14.40
N LYS A 50 1.84 2.32 -13.45
CA LYS A 50 2.96 1.46 -13.08
C LYS A 50 2.50 0.22 -12.35
N TYR A 51 1.72 0.38 -11.28
CA TYR A 51 1.27 -0.70 -10.39
C TYR A 51 -0.22 -1.02 -10.53
N GLY A 52 -0.99 -0.21 -11.24
CA GLY A 52 -2.39 -0.50 -11.53
C GLY A 52 -3.34 -0.13 -10.39
N ALA A 53 -2.92 0.71 -9.45
CA ALA A 53 -3.73 1.11 -8.31
C ALA A 53 -5.01 1.83 -8.77
N GLY A 54 -6.16 1.35 -8.31
CA GLY A 54 -7.46 1.98 -8.56
C GLY A 54 -7.68 3.16 -7.64
N ILE A 55 -8.04 4.30 -8.21
CA ILE A 55 -8.22 5.55 -7.46
C ILE A 55 -9.54 6.19 -7.90
N PHE A 56 -10.42 6.49 -6.95
CA PHE A 56 -11.58 7.33 -7.22
C PHE A 56 -11.19 8.79 -7.13
N TYR A 57 -11.29 9.50 -8.25
CA TYR A 57 -11.04 10.93 -8.35
C TYR A 57 -12.36 11.70 -8.27
N ALA A 58 -12.38 12.74 -7.46
CA ALA A 58 -13.46 13.73 -7.39
C ALA A 58 -12.89 15.14 -7.46
N GLU A 59 -13.61 16.03 -8.12
CA GLU A 59 -13.26 17.45 -8.20
C GLU A 59 -14.48 18.35 -8.02
N TRP A 60 -14.22 19.52 -7.46
CA TRP A 60 -15.19 20.58 -7.23
C TRP A 60 -14.68 21.87 -7.86
N THR A 61 -15.60 22.68 -8.37
CA THR A 61 -15.29 24.00 -8.88
C THR A 61 -14.81 24.91 -7.76
N ALA A 62 -14.08 25.97 -8.12
CA ALA A 62 -13.73 27.00 -7.15
C ALA A 62 -14.99 27.59 -6.50
N GLY A 63 -14.95 27.79 -5.18
CA GLY A 63 -16.06 28.37 -4.42
C GLY A 63 -17.04 27.37 -3.81
N GLU A 64 -16.87 26.06 -4.03
CA GLU A 64 -17.59 25.05 -3.22
C GLU A 64 -17.19 25.19 -1.75
N ALA A 65 -18.15 25.48 -0.88
CA ALA A 65 -17.91 25.80 0.52
C ALA A 65 -17.74 24.55 1.39
N ALA A 66 -18.37 23.43 1.01
CA ALA A 66 -18.31 22.18 1.76
C ALA A 66 -18.17 20.96 0.80
N PRO A 67 -17.00 20.76 0.18
CA PRO A 67 -16.77 19.62 -0.69
C PRO A 67 -16.90 18.30 0.09
N VAL A 68 -17.80 17.44 -0.37
CA VAL A 68 -18.06 16.13 0.22
C VAL A 68 -18.29 15.07 -0.84
N ILE A 69 -17.66 13.93 -0.64
CA ILE A 69 -17.84 12.72 -1.45
C ILE A 69 -17.88 11.50 -0.54
N GLU A 70 -18.79 10.58 -0.83
CA GLU A 70 -18.82 9.25 -0.25
C GLU A 70 -18.77 8.22 -1.38
N VAL A 71 -17.86 7.26 -1.24
CA VAL A 71 -17.66 6.17 -2.20
C VAL A 71 -17.92 4.86 -1.49
N THR A 72 -18.87 4.08 -2.00
CA THR A 72 -19.14 2.74 -1.53
C THR A 72 -18.64 1.74 -2.57
N ALA A 73 -17.65 0.93 -2.19
CA ALA A 73 -17.12 -0.16 -2.99
C ALA A 73 -17.59 -1.50 -2.42
N ARG A 74 -18.09 -2.37 -3.30
CA ARG A 74 -18.45 -3.75 -2.99
C ARG A 74 -17.45 -4.68 -3.68
N PHE A 75 -16.99 -5.68 -2.95
CA PHE A 75 -16.05 -6.67 -3.45
C PHE A 75 -16.22 -7.96 -2.64
N ALA A 76 -15.90 -9.09 -3.26
CA ALA A 76 -15.79 -10.36 -2.58
C ALA A 76 -14.32 -10.68 -2.36
N THR A 77 -13.98 -11.16 -1.16
CA THR A 77 -12.65 -11.69 -0.85
C THR A 77 -12.74 -13.19 -0.60
N ARG A 78 -11.63 -13.87 -0.81
CA ARG A 78 -11.45 -15.27 -0.43
C ARG A 78 -10.16 -15.39 0.37
N ASP A 79 -10.27 -15.93 1.57
CA ASP A 79 -9.11 -16.19 2.42
C ASP A 79 -8.19 -17.23 1.77
N ARG A 80 -6.90 -17.10 2.06
CA ARG A 80 -5.88 -18.06 1.65
C ARG A 80 -5.20 -18.64 2.87
N ALA A 81 -5.01 -19.96 2.84
CA ALA A 81 -4.11 -20.65 3.73
C ALA A 81 -3.04 -21.34 2.86
N ALA A 82 -1.79 -21.22 3.28
CA ALA A 82 -0.66 -21.92 2.69
C ALA A 82 0.08 -22.69 3.77
N ASP A 83 0.46 -23.93 3.50
CA ASP A 83 1.34 -24.69 4.38
C ASP A 83 2.80 -24.35 4.08
N PHE A 84 3.38 -23.46 4.89
CA PHE A 84 4.78 -23.07 4.76
C PHE A 84 5.78 -24.15 5.24
N LYS A 85 5.32 -25.28 5.81
CA LYS A 85 6.18 -26.43 6.12
C LYS A 85 6.46 -27.29 4.89
N GLN A 86 5.57 -27.22 3.90
CA GLN A 86 5.71 -27.90 2.61
C GLN A 86 5.54 -26.87 1.49
N PRO A 87 6.51 -25.95 1.32
CA PRO A 87 6.45 -24.98 0.25
C PRO A 87 6.42 -25.74 -1.09
N GLY A 88 5.31 -25.64 -1.82
CA GLY A 88 5.16 -26.29 -3.12
C GLY A 88 6.17 -25.75 -4.14
N GLY A 89 6.35 -26.50 -5.24
CA GLY A 89 7.17 -26.07 -6.37
C GLY A 89 6.42 -25.07 -7.25
N ALA A 90 6.25 -23.83 -6.79
CA ALA A 90 5.67 -22.78 -7.62
C ALA A 90 6.52 -22.59 -8.88
N PRO A 91 5.91 -22.48 -10.07
CA PRO A 91 6.66 -22.21 -11.29
C PRO A 91 7.39 -20.87 -11.16
N PRO A 92 8.57 -20.72 -11.80
CA PRO A 92 9.26 -19.45 -11.84
C PRO A 92 8.34 -18.35 -12.38
N GLU A 93 8.32 -17.21 -11.69
CA GLU A 93 7.56 -16.03 -12.10
C GLU A 93 8.18 -15.37 -13.35
N ASP A 94 7.36 -14.65 -14.12
CA ASP A 94 7.81 -13.90 -15.29
C ASP A 94 8.89 -12.86 -14.90
N LYS A 95 9.98 -12.78 -15.68
CA LYS A 95 11.08 -11.85 -15.44
C LYS A 95 10.66 -10.38 -15.44
N ALA A 96 9.68 -10.00 -16.27
CA ALA A 96 9.15 -8.65 -16.30
C ALA A 96 8.36 -8.32 -15.03
N VAL A 97 7.62 -9.29 -14.49
CA VAL A 97 6.93 -9.17 -13.19
C VAL A 97 7.96 -9.01 -12.07
N LEU A 98 8.98 -9.85 -12.03
CA LEU A 98 10.06 -9.76 -11.05
C LEU A 98 10.80 -8.43 -11.14
N THR A 99 11.16 -7.97 -12.33
CA THR A 99 11.84 -6.68 -12.54
C THR A 99 11.01 -5.52 -12.00
N LYS A 100 9.68 -5.56 -12.21
CA LYS A 100 8.76 -4.53 -11.72
C LYS A 100 8.63 -4.53 -10.19
N TYR A 101 8.48 -5.69 -9.57
CA TYR A 101 8.16 -5.78 -8.13
C TYR A 101 9.39 -5.91 -7.22
N LEU A 102 10.56 -6.26 -7.76
CA LEU A 102 11.83 -6.24 -7.01
C LEU A 102 12.57 -4.90 -7.12
N GLY A 103 12.09 -3.99 -7.98
CA GLY A 103 12.65 -2.65 -8.11
C GLY A 103 12.33 -1.77 -6.90
N GLY A 104 13.35 -1.07 -6.39
CA GLY A 104 13.18 -0.10 -5.31
C GLY A 104 12.30 1.09 -5.70
N THR A 105 11.71 1.74 -4.70
CA THR A 105 10.97 2.99 -4.85
C THR A 105 11.61 4.10 -4.02
N HIS A 106 11.09 5.32 -4.12
CA HIS A 106 11.59 6.45 -3.33
C HIS A 106 11.53 6.17 -1.81
N TYR A 107 10.43 5.60 -1.33
CA TYR A 107 10.21 5.33 0.09
C TYR A 107 10.70 3.94 0.54
N ILE A 108 10.75 2.98 -0.39
CA ILE A 108 11.21 1.60 -0.16
C ILE A 108 12.38 1.30 -1.11
N PRO A 109 13.57 1.89 -0.89
CA PRO A 109 14.74 1.60 -1.72
C PRO A 109 15.30 0.21 -1.38
N THR A 110 15.94 -0.44 -2.34
CA THR A 110 16.54 -1.78 -2.19
C THR A 110 18.07 -1.74 -2.22
N ASP A 111 18.66 -0.57 -1.97
CA ASP A 111 20.10 -0.29 -1.97
C ASP A 111 20.58 0.27 -0.62
N GLY A 112 21.86 0.67 -0.57
CA GLY A 112 22.44 1.41 0.58
C GLY A 112 22.26 0.68 1.91
N VAL A 113 21.79 1.43 2.93
CA VAL A 113 21.55 0.90 4.27
C VAL A 113 20.51 -0.23 4.26
N VAL A 114 19.47 -0.16 3.42
CA VAL A 114 18.43 -1.19 3.34
C VAL A 114 19.01 -2.50 2.82
N ALA A 115 19.83 -2.44 1.76
CA ALA A 115 20.54 -3.60 1.25
C ALA A 115 21.55 -4.19 2.25
N LYS A 116 22.23 -3.34 3.03
CA LYS A 116 23.16 -3.80 4.07
C LYS A 116 22.41 -4.53 5.18
N THR A 117 21.39 -3.91 5.76
CA THR A 117 20.59 -4.46 6.85
C THR A 117 19.90 -5.76 6.43
N SER A 118 19.28 -5.81 5.24
CA SER A 118 18.65 -7.03 4.73
C SER A 118 19.65 -8.19 4.56
N ARG A 119 20.87 -7.93 4.09
CA ARG A 119 21.92 -8.97 3.99
C ARG A 119 22.40 -9.46 5.35
N GLU A 120 22.43 -8.59 6.35
CA GLU A 120 22.77 -8.96 7.73
C GLU A 120 21.70 -9.87 8.32
N ILE A 121 20.42 -9.49 8.20
CA ILE A 121 19.28 -10.28 8.68
C ILE A 121 19.23 -11.66 8.01
N THR A 122 19.50 -11.72 6.70
CA THR A 122 19.34 -12.94 5.90
C THR A 122 20.61 -13.79 5.78
N LYS A 123 21.67 -13.44 6.52
CA LYS A 123 22.98 -14.07 6.39
C LYS A 123 22.91 -15.58 6.66
N GLY A 124 23.41 -16.38 5.71
CA GLY A 124 23.47 -17.84 5.82
C GLY A 124 22.16 -18.55 5.47
N LEU A 125 21.07 -17.83 5.17
CA LEU A 125 19.80 -18.40 4.75
C LEU A 125 19.78 -18.61 3.23
N SER A 126 19.33 -19.77 2.80
CA SER A 126 19.34 -20.17 1.39
C SER A 126 17.99 -19.95 0.70
N THR A 127 16.88 -20.25 1.36
CA THR A 127 15.54 -20.20 0.77
C THR A 127 14.88 -18.83 0.91
N ASP A 128 14.02 -18.45 -0.04
CA ASP A 128 13.29 -17.19 0.04
C ASP A 128 12.31 -17.15 1.22
N LEU A 129 11.74 -18.29 1.58
CA LEU A 129 10.86 -18.42 2.75
C LEU A 129 11.60 -18.13 4.06
N ASP A 130 12.80 -18.69 4.24
CA ASP A 130 13.59 -18.46 5.44
C ASP A 130 14.04 -16.99 5.52
N LYS A 131 14.45 -16.41 4.40
CA LYS A 131 14.83 -14.98 4.32
C LYS A 131 13.65 -14.06 4.65
N ALA A 132 12.47 -14.33 4.08
CA ALA A 132 11.26 -13.55 4.35
C ALA A 132 10.84 -13.68 5.82
N ARG A 133 10.91 -14.89 6.41
CA ARG A 133 10.66 -15.12 7.83
C ARG A 133 11.63 -14.35 8.71
N ALA A 134 12.93 -14.39 8.42
CA ALA A 134 13.94 -13.67 9.20
C ALA A 134 13.72 -12.15 9.16
N ILE A 135 13.33 -11.59 8.01
CA ILE A 135 12.96 -10.17 7.91
C ILE A 135 11.72 -9.86 8.74
N TYR A 136 10.68 -10.71 8.66
CA TYR A 136 9.46 -10.54 9.47
C TYR A 136 9.76 -10.59 10.98
N GLU A 137 10.50 -11.59 11.44
CA GLU A 137 10.89 -11.74 12.85
C GLU A 137 11.75 -10.55 13.31
N TRP A 138 12.70 -10.09 12.48
CA TRP A 138 13.48 -8.90 12.77
C TRP A 138 12.58 -7.65 12.93
N ILE A 139 11.58 -7.46 12.06
CA ILE A 139 10.62 -6.36 12.20
C ILE A 139 9.88 -6.48 13.54
N VAL A 140 9.36 -7.66 13.89
CA VAL A 140 8.64 -7.90 15.15
C VAL A 140 9.51 -7.57 16.37
N ASP A 141 10.79 -7.95 16.35
CA ASP A 141 11.70 -7.79 17.49
C ASP A 141 12.30 -6.37 17.60
N ASN A 142 12.44 -5.65 16.48
CA ASN A 142 13.21 -4.40 16.44
C ASN A 142 12.35 -3.15 16.21
N THR A 143 11.10 -3.30 15.79
CA THR A 143 10.21 -2.16 15.53
C THR A 143 9.14 -2.02 16.61
N PHE A 144 8.50 -0.86 16.67
CA PHE A 144 7.39 -0.63 17.58
C PHE A 144 6.30 0.25 16.96
N ARG A 145 5.06 0.04 17.41
CA ARG A 145 3.91 0.85 17.00
C ARG A 145 3.93 2.19 17.73
N ASP A 146 4.08 3.29 17.00
CA ASP A 146 3.94 4.65 17.55
C ASP A 146 2.56 5.24 17.20
N PRO A 147 1.62 5.34 18.17
CA PRO A 147 0.29 5.91 17.91
C PRO A 147 0.32 7.41 17.60
N LYS A 148 1.39 8.13 17.97
CA LYS A 148 1.52 9.59 17.80
C LYS A 148 1.87 10.00 16.37
N VAL A 149 2.39 9.07 15.56
CA VAL A 149 2.66 9.30 14.13
C VAL A 149 1.38 9.74 13.43
N ARG A 150 1.43 10.84 12.70
CA ARG A 150 0.27 11.35 11.95
C ARG A 150 -0.03 10.45 10.75
N GLY A 151 -1.30 10.22 10.47
CA GLY A 151 -1.71 9.35 9.37
C GLY A 151 -1.26 7.91 9.55
N CYS A 152 -0.79 7.29 8.47
CA CYS A 152 -0.36 5.88 8.44
C CYS A 152 1.14 5.66 8.64
N GLY A 153 1.94 6.73 8.74
CA GLY A 153 3.40 6.65 8.64
C GLY A 153 3.96 7.41 7.45
N LEU A 154 5.27 7.60 7.42
CA LEU A 154 5.99 8.13 6.24
C LEU A 154 6.32 7.01 5.24
N GLY A 155 6.47 5.78 5.73
CA GLY A 155 6.91 4.63 4.94
C GLY A 155 8.33 4.75 4.42
N ASN A 156 9.14 5.64 4.99
CA ASN A 156 10.50 5.91 4.55
C ASN A 156 11.50 5.00 5.28
N ILE A 157 11.70 3.80 4.73
CA ILE A 157 12.52 2.75 5.35
C ILE A 157 13.99 3.17 5.47
N ARG A 158 14.52 3.92 4.49
CA ARG A 158 15.89 4.46 4.55
C ARG A 158 16.06 5.34 5.79
N ALA A 159 15.17 6.33 5.97
CA ALA A 159 15.27 7.25 7.08
C ALA A 159 15.12 6.54 8.44
N MET A 160 14.24 5.53 8.54
CA MET A 160 14.09 4.73 9.76
C MET A 160 15.40 4.02 10.13
N LEU A 161 16.05 3.35 9.16
CA LEU A 161 17.30 2.65 9.40
C LEU A 161 18.48 3.60 9.66
N GLU A 162 18.57 4.72 8.96
CA GLU A 162 19.64 5.72 9.15
C GLU A 162 19.56 6.42 10.51
N THR A 163 18.35 6.69 10.98
CA THR A 163 18.12 7.37 12.26
C THR A 163 18.07 6.43 13.46
N GLY A 164 17.87 5.13 13.22
CA GLY A 164 17.56 4.15 14.27
C GLY A 164 16.18 4.32 14.91
N ASN A 165 15.35 5.24 14.41
CA ASN A 165 13.97 5.37 14.86
C ASN A 165 13.09 4.34 14.13
N LEU A 166 13.04 3.14 14.70
CA LEU A 166 12.28 2.00 14.17
C LEU A 166 10.81 1.99 14.65
N GLY A 167 10.27 3.17 14.97
CA GLY A 167 8.89 3.37 15.40
C GLY A 167 8.00 3.88 14.28
N GLY A 168 6.76 3.38 14.22
CA GLY A 168 5.84 3.83 13.17
C GLY A 168 4.42 3.26 13.23
N LYS A 169 3.69 3.43 12.13
CA LYS A 169 2.36 2.86 11.87
C LYS A 169 2.42 1.90 10.69
N CYS A 170 1.25 1.50 10.17
CA CYS A 170 1.14 0.46 9.16
C CYS A 170 1.86 0.73 7.83
N ALA A 171 2.24 1.98 7.52
CA ALA A 171 3.05 2.26 6.34
C ALA A 171 4.56 2.12 6.61
N ASP A 172 4.97 2.20 7.88
CA ASP A 172 6.38 2.15 8.31
C ASP A 172 6.86 0.71 8.63
N LEU A 173 5.93 -0.16 9.04
CA LEU A 173 6.15 -1.57 9.38
C LEU A 173 5.83 -2.49 8.20
#